data_AF-A0A920YWX9-F1
#
_entry.id   AF-A0A920YWX9-F1
#
_cell.length_a   1.000
_cell.length_b   1.000
_cell.length_c   1.000
_cell.angle_alpha   90.00
_cell.angle_beta   90.00
_cell.angle_gamma   90.00
#
_symmetry.space_group_name_H-M   'P 1'
#
loop_
_entity.id
_entity.type
_entity.pdbx_description
1 polymer ?
#
loop_
_entity_poly.entity_id
_entity_poly.type
_entity_poly.pdbx_seq_one_letter_code
_entity_poly.pdbx_strand_id
1 'polypeptide(L)' 'MVCLILVIIAVSIRDIKNLVSGKKKKDLVVYVIIMLLVSAFAIYYYSNPESGSFSEILLSLIGKEGGL' A
#
# COMPACT_ATOMS: atom_id res chain seq x y z
N MET A 1 -15.86 -1.31 6.52
CA MET A 1 -14.59 -0.98 5.84
C MET A 1 -14.18 0.49 6.02
N VAL A 2 -15.11 1.45 5.92
CA VAL A 2 -14.84 2.90 6.10
C VAL A 2 -14.16 3.25 7.43
N CYS A 3 -14.59 2.67 8.57
CA CYS A 3 -13.98 2.96 9.87
C CYS A 3 -12.50 2.53 9.96
N LEU A 4 -12.14 1.39 9.35
CA LEU A 4 -10.74 0.94 9.29
C LEU A 4 -9.89 1.90 8.47
N ILE A 5 -10.42 2.40 7.34
CA ILE A 5 -9.75 3.39 6.50
C ILE A 5 -9.46 4.67 7.30
N LEU A 6 -10.44 5.16 8.08
CA LEU A 6 -10.24 6.34 8.93
C LEU A 6 -9.17 6.14 10.01
N VAL A 7 -9.13 4.95 10.65
CA VAL A 7 -8.10 4.61 11.63
C VAL A 7 -6.72 4.58 10.97
N ILE A 8 -6.59 3.98 9.78
CA ILE A 8 -5.33 3.93 9.03
C ILE A 8 -4.86 5.33 8.68
N ILE A 9 -5.75 6.21 8.21
CA ILE A 9 -5.40 7.61 7.89
C ILE A 9 -4.90 8.34 9.15
N ALA A 10 -5.59 8.19 10.29
CA ALA A 10 -5.21 8.85 11.54
C ALA A 10 -3.84 8.37 12.06
N VAL A 11 -3.58 7.05 12.01
CA VAL A 11 -2.29 6.47 12.38
C VAL A 11 -1.20 6.97 11.43
N SER A 12 -1.45 6.98 10.13
CA SER A 12 -0.50 7.46 9.13
C SER A 12 -0.09 8.92 9.34
N ILE A 13 -1.03 9.81 9.64
CA ILE A 13 -0.74 11.22 9.93
C ILE A 13 0.13 11.34 11.20
N ARG A 14 -0.16 10.54 12.23
CA ARG A 14 0.62 10.54 13.47
C ARG A 14 2.05 10.06 13.24
N ASP A 15 2.24 9.02 12.43
CA ASP A 15 3.54 8.47 12.08
C ASP A 15 4.40 9.47 11.32
N ILE A 16 3.84 10.12 10.28
CA ILE A 16 4.54 11.18 9.53
C ILE A 16 5.00 12.29 10.47
N LYS A 17 4.11 12.76 11.36
CA LYS A 17 4.44 13.84 12.30
C LYS A 17 5.60 13.45 13.22
N ASN A 18 5.63 12.20 13.68
CA ASN A 18 6.73 11.67 14.48
C ASN A 18 8.04 11.60 13.68
N LEU A 19 8.02 11.06 12.47
CA LEU A 19 9.20 10.92 11.60
C LEU A 19 9.82 12.26 11.20
N VAL A 20 8.97 13.26 10.89
CA VAL A 20 9.42 14.63 10.59
C VAL A 20 10.08 15.27 11.80
N SER A 21 9.49 15.12 13.00
CA SER A 21 10.06 15.68 14.24
C SER A 21 11.38 15.03 14.64
N GLY A 22 11.58 13.75 14.32
CA GLY A 22 12.79 12.99 14.64
C GLY A 22 13.99 13.23 13.72
N LYS A 23 13.89 14.12 12.70
CA LYS A 23 14.91 14.35 11.66
C LYS A 23 15.39 13.08 10.94
N LYS A 24 14.62 11.98 11.00
CA LYS A 24 14.95 10.69 10.37
C LYS A 24 14.58 10.71 8.88
N LYS A 25 15.32 11.51 8.11
CA LYS A 25 15.03 11.75 6.68
C LYS A 25 15.01 10.47 5.83
N LYS A 26 15.86 9.47 6.16
CA LYS A 26 15.89 8.17 5.46
C LYS A 26 14.59 7.39 5.69
N ASP A 27 14.17 7.28 6.94
CA ASP A 27 12.94 6.57 7.32
C ASP A 27 11.70 7.27 6.72
N LEU A 28 11.71 8.61 6.68
CA LEU A 28 10.65 9.39 6.02
C LEU A 28 10.54 9.06 4.52
N VAL A 29 11.66 8.96 3.80
CA VAL A 29 11.66 8.64 2.37
C VAL A 29 11.11 7.25 2.12
N VAL A 30 11.56 6.24 2.88
CA VAL A 30 11.02 4.87 2.78
C VAL A 30 9.53 4.85 3.09
N TYR A 31 9.10 5.59 4.11
CA TYR A 31 7.70 5.70 4.50
C TYR A 31 6.83 6.31 3.39
N VAL A 32 7.28 7.39 2.75
CA VAL A 32 6.57 8.03 1.63
C VAL A 32 6.47 7.09 0.43
N ILE A 33 7.54 6.34 0.11
CA ILE A 33 7.53 5.36 -0.98
C ILE A 33 6.50 4.26 -0.72
N ILE A 34 6.45 3.72 0.51
CA ILE A 34 5.46 2.71 0.89
C ILE A 34 4.04 3.27 0.83
N MET A 35 3.81 4.50 1.30
CA MET A 35 2.52 5.19 1.19
C MET A 35 2.03 5.33 -0.26
N LEU A 36 2.93 5.69 -1.18
CA LEU A 36 2.61 5.79 -2.61
C LEU A 36 2.26 4.43 -3.21
N LEU A 37 3.02 3.38 -2.87
CA LEU A 37 2.72 2.01 -3.28
C LEU A 37 1.34 1.57 -2.79
N VAL A 38 1.06 1.75 -1.49
CA VAL A 38 -0.24 1.38 -0.90
C VAL A 38 -1.38 2.15 -1.57
N SER A 39 -1.19 3.43 -1.86
CA SER A 39 -2.20 4.24 -2.55
C SER A 39 -2.44 3.76 -3.98
N ALA A 40 -1.39 3.42 -4.72
CA ALA A 40 -1.50 2.86 -6.07
C ALA A 40 -2.24 1.51 -6.05
N PHE A 41 -1.93 0.63 -5.09
CA PHE A 41 -2.66 -0.61 -4.89
C PHE A 41 -4.12 -0.38 -4.52
N ALA A 42 -4.42 0.56 -3.61
CA ALA A 42 -5.78 0.89 -3.24
C ALA A 42 -6.60 1.35 -4.45
N ILE A 43 -6.03 2.21 -5.30
CA ILE A 43 -6.66 2.66 -6.54
C ILE A 43 -6.86 1.49 -7.51
N TYR A 44 -5.86 0.62 -7.67
CA TYR A 44 -5.94 -0.54 -8.56
C TYR A 44 -7.08 -1.49 -8.16
N TYR A 45 -7.13 -1.90 -6.90
CA TYR A 45 -8.17 -2.81 -6.40
C TYR A 45 -9.56 -2.17 -6.35
N TYR A 46 -9.64 -0.87 -6.06
CA TYR A 46 -10.91 -0.15 -6.08
C TYR A 46 -11.46 0.01 -7.51
N SER A 47 -10.58 0.23 -8.49
CA SER A 47 -10.97 0.44 -9.90
C SER A 47 -11.23 -0.88 -10.64
N ASN A 48 -10.62 -1.98 -10.19
CA ASN A 48 -10.87 -3.33 -10.72
C ASN A 48 -11.38 -4.24 -9.60
N PRO A 49 -12.68 -4.17 -9.25
CA PRO A 49 -13.25 -5.00 -8.18
C PRO A 49 -13.22 -6.50 -8.51
N GLU A 50 -13.09 -6.87 -9.79
CA GLU A 50 -12.89 -8.25 -10.26
C GLU A 50 -11.41 -8.65 -10.39
N SER A 51 -10.49 -7.78 -9.98
CA SER A 51 -9.06 -8.14 -9.98
C SER A 51 -8.81 -9.35 -9.08
N GLY A 52 -8.11 -10.33 -9.63
CA GLY A 52 -7.63 -11.50 -8.91
C GLY A 52 -6.76 -11.11 -7.72
N SER A 53 -6.52 -12.06 -6.83
CA SER A 53 -5.71 -11.80 -5.62
C SER A 53 -4.33 -11.26 -6.00
N PHE A 54 -3.70 -10.47 -5.11
CA PHE A 54 -2.32 -10.01 -5.33
C PHE A 54 -1.35 -11.15 -5.66
N SER A 55 -1.60 -12.31 -5.04
CA SER A 55 -0.85 -13.53 -5.27
C SER A 55 -0.99 -14.05 -6.72
N GLU A 56 -2.15 -13.93 -7.36
CA GLU A 56 -2.32 -14.26 -8.78
C GLU A 56 -1.54 -13.31 -9.68
N ILE A 57 -1.54 -12.01 -9.38
CA ILE A 57 -0.77 -11.03 -10.15
C ILE A 57 0.73 -11.33 -10.05
N LEU A 58 1.22 -11.64 -8.84
CA LEU A 58 2.62 -12.05 -8.63
C LEU A 58 2.96 -13.37 -9.34
N LEU A 59 2.06 -14.35 -9.31
CA LEU A 59 2.25 -15.63 -9.98
C LEU A 59 2.28 -15.46 -11.52
N SER A 60 1.39 -14.63 -12.08
CA SER A 60 1.38 -14.27 -13.50
C SER A 60 2.68 -13.56 -13.90
N LEU A 61 3.19 -12.62 -13.10
CA LEU A 61 4.48 -11.94 -13.34
C LEU A 61 5.69 -12.88 -13.31
N ILE A 62 5.64 -13.94 -12.51
CA ILE A 62 6.68 -14.98 -12.43
C ILE A 62 6.54 -15.99 -13.59
N GLY A 63 5.55 -15.83 -14.48
CA GLY A 63 5.28 -16.73 -15.60
C GLY A 63 4.59 -18.04 -15.17
N LYS A 64 4.09 -18.09 -13.93
CA LYS A 64 3.29 -19.18 -13.40
C LYS A 64 1.81 -18.80 -13.51
N GLU A 65 1.38 -18.48 -14.72
CA GLU A 65 -0.04 -18.55 -15.06
C GLU A 65 -0.48 -20.00 -14.91
N GLY A 66 -1.67 -20.20 -14.33
CA GLY A 66 -2.15 -21.49 -13.85
C GLY A 66 -1.79 -22.67 -14.75
N GLY A 67 -0.99 -23.58 -14.23
CA GLY A 67 -0.87 -24.92 -14.80
C GLY A 67 -2.20 -25.63 -14.65
N LEU A 68 -2.96 -25.64 -15.74
CA LEU A 68 -4.02 -26.60 -16.06
C LEU A 68 -3.67 -27.23 -17.40
#